data_AF-A0A1A2Y4G4-F1
#
_entry.id   AF-A0A1A2Y4G4-F1
#
_cell.length_a   1.000
_cell.length_b   1.000
_cell.length_c   1.000
_cell.angle_alpha   90.00
_cell.angle_beta   90.00
_cell.angle_gamma   90.00
#
_symmetry.space_group_name_H-M   'P 1'
#
loop_
_entity.id
_entity.type
_entity.pdbx_description
1 polymer ?
#
loop_
_entity_poly.entity_id
_entity_poly.type
_entity_poly.pdbx_seq_one_letter_code
_entity_poly.pdbx_strand_id
1 'polypeptide(L)'
;MRNLLRGLPVLVGAAPQFDPAQAPDDPVELFIRWLLHAVDSGVAEPHAMTVSTVAGSRPSARVLILKDVDAAGWHFAVSSVSRKGAELARNPAVALTFYWPALGRQIRVEGIAQADPPQVTADDFLARSEGARTMALTGRQSEPYCAPAEIGEALAKARLELERSPALVPADWVSYAVRADTVEFWQVDRDRRHQRLRYERAEAGWSPTLLWP
;
A
#
# COMPACT_ATOMS: atom_id res chain seq x y z
N MET A 1 11.70 28.37 -10.04
CA MET A 1 11.43 27.03 -9.47
C MET A 1 12.41 26.62 -8.37
N ARG A 2 13.73 26.51 -8.65
CA ARG A 2 14.72 26.06 -7.65
C ARG A 2 14.67 26.79 -6.30
N ASN A 3 14.57 28.12 -6.31
CA ASN A 3 14.52 28.93 -5.09
C ASN A 3 13.22 28.69 -4.31
N LEU A 4 12.09 28.51 -5.01
CA LEU A 4 10.82 28.15 -4.39
C LEU A 4 10.96 26.83 -3.63
N LEU A 5 11.44 25.77 -4.29
CA LEU A 5 11.60 24.44 -3.66
C LEU A 5 12.51 24.47 -2.43
N ARG A 6 13.59 25.26 -2.47
CA ARG A 6 14.50 25.42 -1.32
C ARG A 6 13.89 26.20 -0.15
N GLY A 7 12.90 27.04 -0.42
CA GLY A 7 12.21 27.83 0.60
C GLY A 7 11.00 27.13 1.22
N LEU A 8 10.56 25.99 0.67
CA LEU A 8 9.44 25.24 1.24
C LEU A 8 9.86 24.61 2.58
N PRO A 9 9.02 24.71 3.63
CA PRO A 9 9.22 23.94 4.84
C PRO A 9 9.20 22.44 4.52
N VAL A 10 10.13 21.68 5.12
CA VAL A 10 10.23 20.23 4.93
C VAL A 10 10.16 19.53 6.27
N LEU A 11 9.52 18.35 6.28
CA LEU A 11 9.48 17.46 7.44
C LEU A 11 8.98 18.15 8.73
N VAL A 12 7.94 18.97 8.60
CA VAL A 12 7.40 19.81 9.70
C VAL A 12 6.44 19.06 10.64
N GLY A 13 6.31 17.74 10.48
CA GLY A 13 5.40 16.92 11.28
C GLY A 13 5.72 16.94 12.77
N ALA A 14 4.68 16.83 13.59
CA ALA A 14 4.81 16.68 15.04
C ALA A 14 5.12 15.21 15.36
N ALA A 15 6.40 14.85 15.25
CA ALA A 15 6.86 13.49 15.54
C ALA A 15 6.66 13.15 17.02
N PRO A 16 5.97 12.04 17.35
CA PRO A 16 5.90 11.54 18.71
C PRO A 16 7.28 11.08 19.18
N GLN A 17 7.47 10.93 20.50
CA GLN A 17 8.69 10.28 20.98
C GLN A 17 8.77 8.85 20.43
N PHE A 18 9.94 8.50 19.88
CA PHE A 18 10.28 7.14 19.46
C PHE A 18 11.68 6.82 19.96
N ASP A 19 11.80 5.69 20.65
CA ASP A 19 13.09 5.12 21.05
C ASP A 19 13.23 3.76 20.34
N PRO A 20 14.08 3.67 19.31
CA PRO A 20 14.31 2.43 18.59
C PRO A 20 14.78 1.27 19.48
N ALA A 21 15.40 1.54 20.64
CA ALA A 21 15.85 0.49 21.56
C ALA A 21 14.68 -0.16 22.35
N GLN A 22 13.50 0.46 22.33
CA GLN A 22 12.27 -0.04 22.96
C GLN A 22 11.25 -0.52 21.91
N ALA A 23 11.65 -0.60 20.65
CA ALA A 23 10.80 -1.11 19.58
C ALA A 23 10.57 -2.63 19.77
N PRO A 24 9.37 -3.15 19.43
CA PRO A 24 9.11 -4.59 19.50
C PRO A 24 9.99 -5.36 18.51
N ASP A 25 10.20 -6.65 18.78
CA ASP A 25 11.01 -7.52 17.90
C ASP A 25 10.34 -7.76 16.55
N ASP A 26 9.00 -7.72 16.49
CA ASP A 26 8.23 -7.89 15.27
C ASP A 26 7.89 -6.53 14.62
N PRO A 27 8.34 -6.26 13.38
CA PRO A 27 7.96 -5.04 12.66
C PRO A 27 6.47 -4.93 12.37
N VAL A 28 5.72 -6.04 12.28
CA VAL A 28 4.26 -5.99 12.11
C VAL A 28 3.62 -5.33 13.32
N GLU A 29 4.08 -5.67 14.53
CA GLU A 29 3.60 -5.06 15.76
C GLU A 29 3.92 -3.55 15.81
N LEU A 30 5.14 -3.15 15.45
CA LEU A 30 5.50 -1.73 15.39
C LEU A 30 4.66 -0.98 14.34
N PHE A 31 4.43 -1.59 13.17
CA PHE A 31 3.58 -1.03 12.12
C PHE A 31 2.15 -0.79 12.61
N ILE A 32 1.53 -1.78 13.27
CA ILE A 32 0.18 -1.66 13.82
C ILE A 32 0.11 -0.53 14.85
N ARG A 33 1.07 -0.45 15.78
CA ARG A 33 1.15 0.64 16.77
C ARG A 33 1.23 2.01 16.10
N TRP A 34 2.06 2.13 15.05
CA TRP A 34 2.25 3.36 14.29
C TRP A 34 1.00 3.75 13.48
N LEU A 35 0.32 2.77 12.87
CA LEU A 35 -0.90 2.97 12.11
C LEU A 35 -2.06 3.41 13.02
N LEU A 36 -2.26 2.75 14.16
CA LEU A 36 -3.27 3.13 15.16
C LEU A 36 -3.02 4.56 15.65
N HIS A 37 -1.78 4.90 15.99
CA HIS A 37 -1.44 6.27 16.34
C HIS A 37 -1.74 7.29 15.22
N ALA A 38 -1.50 6.93 13.96
CA ALA A 38 -1.84 7.79 12.82
C ALA A 38 -3.36 7.99 12.70
N VAL A 39 -4.16 6.94 12.92
CA VAL A 39 -5.62 7.02 12.99
C VAL A 39 -6.06 7.95 14.13
N ASP A 40 -5.57 7.73 15.34
CA ASP A 40 -5.93 8.52 16.53
C ASP A 40 -5.51 10.00 16.41
N SER A 41 -4.42 10.26 15.67
CA SER A 41 -3.93 11.61 15.38
C SER A 41 -4.67 12.31 14.24
N GLY A 42 -5.67 11.66 13.63
CA GLY A 42 -6.43 12.22 12.52
C GLY A 42 -5.63 12.40 11.23
N VAL A 43 -4.60 11.58 11.00
CA VAL A 43 -3.88 11.57 9.72
C VAL A 43 -4.88 11.19 8.62
N ALA A 44 -4.93 11.97 7.55
CA ALA A 44 -5.80 11.67 6.42
C ALA A 44 -5.35 10.37 5.73
N GLU A 45 -6.29 9.46 5.48
CA GLU A 45 -6.10 8.20 4.75
C GLU A 45 -4.84 7.42 5.21
N PRO A 46 -4.71 7.07 6.51
CA PRO A 46 -3.43 6.58 7.06
C PRO A 46 -3.02 5.20 6.52
N HIS A 47 -3.98 4.49 5.92
CA HIS A 47 -3.84 3.18 5.28
C HIS A 47 -3.61 3.31 3.75
N ALA A 48 -3.58 4.51 3.19
CA ALA A 48 -3.13 4.75 1.82
C ALA A 48 -1.60 4.60 1.76
N MET A 49 -1.14 3.90 0.72
CA MET A 49 0.27 3.58 0.53
C MET A 49 0.66 3.67 -0.93
N THR A 50 1.92 4.01 -1.20
CA THR A 50 2.49 3.89 -2.54
C THR A 50 2.99 2.47 -2.75
N VAL A 51 2.44 1.76 -3.74
CA VAL A 51 2.92 0.46 -4.20
C VAL A 51 3.85 0.65 -5.38
N SER A 52 5.08 0.15 -5.29
CA SER A 52 6.09 0.15 -6.34
C SER A 52 6.31 -1.27 -6.86
N THR A 53 6.19 -1.45 -8.17
CA THR A 53 6.36 -2.72 -8.90
C THR A 53 7.34 -2.52 -10.05
N VAL A 54 7.85 -3.60 -10.64
CA VAL A 54 8.90 -3.52 -11.67
C VAL A 54 8.54 -4.33 -12.92
N ALA A 55 8.64 -3.70 -14.09
CA ALA A 55 8.61 -4.36 -15.39
C ALA A 55 10.04 -4.44 -15.96
N GLY A 56 10.66 -5.63 -15.94
CA GLY A 56 12.06 -5.79 -16.34
C GLY A 56 12.97 -4.99 -15.41
N SER A 57 13.59 -3.92 -15.90
CA SER A 57 14.39 -2.97 -15.11
C SER A 57 13.68 -1.63 -14.83
N ARG A 58 12.42 -1.48 -15.25
CA ARG A 58 11.68 -0.22 -15.14
C ARG A 58 10.69 -0.27 -13.96
N PRO A 59 10.90 0.51 -12.90
CA PRO A 59 9.93 0.61 -11.81
C PRO A 59 8.71 1.43 -12.23
N SER A 60 7.58 1.17 -11.58
CA SER A 60 6.41 2.05 -11.61
C SER A 60 5.70 2.05 -10.26
N ALA A 61 5.11 3.18 -9.90
CA ALA A 61 4.54 3.41 -8.57
C ALA A 61 3.17 4.10 -8.66
N ARG A 62 2.30 3.83 -7.68
CA ARG A 62 0.96 4.41 -7.56
C ARG A 62 0.42 4.24 -6.15
N VAL A 63 -0.56 5.07 -5.78
CA VAL A 63 -1.27 4.92 -4.50
C VAL A 63 -2.26 3.75 -4.58
N LEU A 64 -2.28 2.92 -3.55
CA LEU A 64 -3.29 1.90 -3.26
C LEU A 64 -3.68 1.97 -1.77
N ILE A 65 -4.70 1.20 -1.42
CA ILE A 65 -5.23 1.12 -0.08
C ILE A 65 -4.82 -0.21 0.54
N LEU A 66 -4.18 -0.16 1.71
CA LEU A 66 -3.95 -1.33 2.54
C LEU A 66 -5.31 -1.89 3.00
N LYS A 67 -5.49 -3.20 2.84
CA LYS A 67 -6.74 -3.91 3.13
C LYS A 67 -6.72 -4.61 4.47
N ASP A 68 -5.57 -5.16 4.81
CA ASP A 68 -5.35 -5.87 6.06
C ASP A 68 -3.85 -5.90 6.39
N VAL A 69 -3.53 -6.22 7.64
CA VAL A 69 -2.18 -6.57 8.06
C VAL A 69 -2.25 -7.70 9.09
N ASP A 70 -1.65 -8.84 8.75
CA ASP A 70 -1.69 -10.04 9.58
C ASP A 70 -0.32 -10.79 9.57
N ALA A 71 -0.33 -12.05 9.98
CA ALA A 71 0.87 -12.89 10.00
C ALA A 71 1.41 -13.24 8.59
N ALA A 72 0.58 -13.19 7.54
CA ALA A 72 0.98 -13.38 6.15
C ALA A 72 1.59 -12.10 5.57
N GLY A 73 1.14 -10.93 6.01
CA GLY A 73 1.80 -9.64 5.77
C GLY A 73 0.84 -8.49 5.51
N TRP A 74 1.19 -7.63 4.56
CA TRP A 74 0.40 -6.44 4.21
C TRP A 74 -0.46 -6.70 2.98
N HIS A 75 -1.78 -6.65 3.12
CA HIS A 75 -2.70 -7.03 2.06
C HIS A 75 -3.14 -5.84 1.20
N PHE A 76 -3.16 -6.03 -0.12
CA PHE A 76 -3.75 -5.09 -1.06
C PHE A 76 -4.38 -5.82 -2.25
N ALA A 77 -5.36 -5.20 -2.91
CA ALA A 77 -6.06 -5.82 -4.03
C ALA A 77 -5.92 -5.02 -5.33
N VAL A 78 -5.87 -5.75 -6.45
CA VAL A 78 -5.68 -5.22 -7.80
C VAL A 78 -6.52 -6.01 -8.80
N SER A 79 -6.77 -5.41 -9.97
CA SER A 79 -7.13 -6.18 -11.16
C SER A 79 -5.86 -6.75 -11.80
N SER A 80 -5.87 -8.04 -12.12
CA SER A 80 -4.73 -8.78 -12.69
C SER A 80 -4.43 -8.34 -14.13
N VAL A 81 -5.43 -7.83 -14.87
CA VAL A 81 -5.25 -7.25 -16.22
C VAL A 81 -4.72 -5.81 -16.19
N SER A 82 -4.72 -5.15 -15.03
CA SER A 82 -4.10 -3.83 -14.90
C SER A 82 -2.59 -3.89 -15.06
N ARG A 83 -1.96 -2.75 -15.37
CA ARG A 83 -0.49 -2.67 -15.51
C ARG A 83 0.25 -3.28 -14.31
N LYS A 84 -0.17 -2.96 -13.08
CA LYS A 84 0.48 -3.46 -11.86
C LYS A 84 0.21 -4.96 -11.64
N GLY A 85 -0.97 -5.45 -12.03
CA GLY A 85 -1.30 -6.88 -11.97
C GLY A 85 -0.42 -7.69 -12.92
N ALA A 86 -0.27 -7.23 -14.15
CA ALA A 86 0.63 -7.85 -15.14
C ALA A 86 2.12 -7.74 -14.76
N GLU A 87 2.53 -6.69 -14.05
CA GLU A 87 3.88 -6.56 -13.48
C GLU A 87 4.11 -7.58 -12.35
N LEU A 88 3.20 -7.66 -11.38
CA LEU A 88 3.27 -8.59 -10.24
C LEU A 88 3.27 -10.06 -10.67
N ALA A 89 2.49 -10.40 -11.70
CA ALA A 89 2.46 -11.75 -12.25
C ALA A 89 3.80 -12.20 -12.86
N ARG A 90 4.63 -11.24 -13.32
CA ARG A 90 5.95 -11.52 -13.90
C ARG A 90 7.09 -11.38 -12.89
N ASN A 91 6.96 -10.43 -11.98
CA ASN A 91 7.92 -10.16 -10.93
C ASN A 91 7.16 -9.80 -9.64
N PRO A 92 7.10 -10.71 -8.66
CA PRO A 92 6.35 -10.50 -7.44
C PRO A 92 7.08 -9.58 -6.45
N ALA A 93 8.31 -9.14 -6.75
CA ALA A 93 9.02 -8.17 -5.91
C ALA A 93 8.27 -6.83 -5.90
N VAL A 94 7.99 -6.34 -4.69
CA VAL A 94 7.19 -5.15 -4.45
C VAL A 94 7.75 -4.35 -3.28
N ALA A 95 7.56 -3.03 -3.33
CA ALA A 95 7.77 -2.16 -2.18
C ALA A 95 6.50 -1.36 -1.86
N LEU A 96 6.16 -1.26 -0.58
CA LEU A 96 5.10 -0.43 -0.05
C LEU A 96 5.72 0.75 0.71
N THR A 97 5.25 1.96 0.46
CA THR A 97 5.67 3.15 1.20
C THR A 97 4.46 3.87 1.79
N PHE A 98 4.46 4.00 3.11
CA PHE A 98 3.54 4.83 3.87
C PHE A 98 4.27 6.11 4.27
N TYR A 99 3.65 7.27 4.07
CA TYR A 99 4.19 8.53 4.53
C TYR A 99 3.08 9.32 5.20
N TRP A 100 3.31 9.69 6.47
CA TRP A 100 2.39 10.49 7.26
C TRP A 100 3.05 11.83 7.58
N PRO A 101 2.91 12.84 6.71
CA PRO A 101 3.59 14.12 6.86
C PRO A 101 3.32 14.80 8.20
N ALA A 102 2.08 14.70 8.69
CA ALA A 102 1.66 15.31 9.96
C ALA A 102 2.41 14.76 11.18
N LEU A 103 2.86 13.50 11.11
CA LEU A 103 3.64 12.83 12.16
C LEU A 103 5.14 12.78 11.83
N GLY A 104 5.53 13.21 10.64
CA GLY A 104 6.91 13.08 10.17
C GLY A 104 7.41 11.64 10.22
N ARG A 105 6.55 10.68 9.87
CA ARG A 105 6.84 9.24 9.87
C ARG A 105 6.74 8.68 8.47
N GLN A 106 7.64 7.76 8.16
CA GLN A 106 7.60 6.95 6.94
C GLN A 106 7.85 5.49 7.30
N ILE A 107 7.12 4.60 6.63
CA ILE A 107 7.36 3.16 6.70
C ILE A 107 7.61 2.66 5.28
N ARG A 108 8.63 1.83 5.11
CA ARG A 108 8.91 1.09 3.88
C ARG A 108 8.80 -0.40 4.16
N VAL A 109 8.05 -1.13 3.35
CA VAL A 109 7.96 -2.59 3.38
C VAL A 109 8.45 -3.11 2.05
N GLU A 110 9.44 -4.00 2.04
CA GLU A 110 10.00 -4.59 0.83
C GLU A 110 9.89 -6.10 0.92
N GLY A 111 9.43 -6.76 -0.14
CA GLY A 111 9.30 -8.21 -0.15
C GLY A 111 8.58 -8.74 -1.38
N ILE A 112 7.91 -9.88 -1.21
CA ILE A 112 7.25 -10.63 -2.29
C ILE A 112 5.73 -10.56 -2.10
N ALA A 113 5.02 -10.08 -3.12
CA ALA A 113 3.57 -10.16 -3.20
C ALA A 113 3.13 -11.59 -3.55
N GLN A 114 2.43 -12.24 -2.62
CA GLN A 114 1.85 -13.56 -2.82
C GLN A 114 0.34 -13.43 -2.97
N ALA A 115 -0.24 -14.06 -3.99
CA ALA A 115 -1.69 -14.01 -4.17
C ALA A 115 -2.38 -14.72 -3.00
N ASP A 116 -3.41 -14.08 -2.45
CA ASP A 116 -4.23 -14.66 -1.41
C ASP A 116 -5.10 -15.80 -1.96
N PRO A 117 -5.63 -16.68 -1.09
CA PRO A 117 -6.59 -17.69 -1.50
C PRO A 117 -7.81 -17.08 -2.20
N PRO A 118 -8.42 -17.78 -3.18
CA PRO A 118 -9.57 -17.25 -3.93
C PRO A 118 -10.72 -16.78 -3.04
N GLN A 119 -10.96 -17.45 -1.90
CA GLN A 119 -12.00 -17.07 -0.96
C GLN A 119 -11.71 -15.71 -0.31
N VAL A 120 -10.46 -15.46 0.13
CA VAL A 120 -10.04 -14.18 0.74
C VAL A 120 -10.16 -13.05 -0.27
N THR A 121 -9.74 -13.28 -1.52
CA THR A 121 -9.91 -12.33 -2.62
C THR A 121 -11.38 -12.01 -2.90
N ALA A 122 -12.25 -13.03 -2.90
CA ALA A 122 -13.68 -12.84 -3.09
C ALA A 122 -14.31 -12.04 -1.94
N ASP A 123 -13.95 -12.35 -0.70
CA ASP A 123 -14.46 -11.67 0.49
C ASP A 123 -14.02 -10.19 0.52
N ASP A 124 -12.76 -9.86 0.21
CA ASP A 124 -12.33 -8.45 0.04
C ASP A 124 -13.15 -7.76 -1.05
N PHE A 125 -13.37 -8.42 -2.20
CA PHE A 125 -14.12 -7.82 -3.29
C PHE A 125 -15.57 -7.49 -2.89
N LEU A 126 -16.24 -8.44 -2.23
CA LEU A 126 -17.63 -8.31 -1.81
C LEU A 126 -17.82 -7.24 -0.73
N ALA A 127 -16.82 -7.01 0.13
CA ALA A 127 -16.83 -5.97 1.15
C ALA A 127 -16.67 -4.54 0.59
N ARG A 128 -16.32 -4.38 -0.69
CA ARG A 128 -16.17 -3.06 -1.32
C ARG A 128 -17.53 -2.37 -1.52
N SER A 129 -17.51 -1.03 -1.52
CA SER A 129 -18.70 -0.25 -1.90
C SER A 129 -19.18 -0.62 -3.29
N GLU A 130 -20.49 -0.50 -3.52
CA GLU A 130 -21.10 -0.82 -4.82
C GLU A 130 -20.43 -0.07 -5.97
N GLY A 131 -20.12 1.22 -5.79
CA GLY A 131 -19.40 2.01 -6.80
C GLY A 131 -18.01 1.46 -7.11
N ALA A 132 -17.27 1.01 -6.09
CA ALA A 132 -15.95 0.43 -6.25
C ALA A 132 -15.98 -0.97 -6.89
N ARG A 133 -17.04 -1.75 -6.65
CA ARG A 133 -17.29 -3.03 -7.33
C ARG A 133 -17.71 -2.81 -8.77
N THR A 134 -18.62 -1.87 -9.04
CA THR A 134 -19.07 -1.48 -10.39
C THR A 134 -17.90 -1.04 -11.26
N MET A 135 -17.02 -0.18 -10.75
CA MET A 135 -15.84 0.26 -11.49
C MET A 135 -14.88 -0.91 -11.81
N ALA A 136 -14.66 -1.80 -10.85
CA ALA A 136 -13.80 -2.97 -11.06
C ALA A 136 -14.38 -3.93 -12.11
N LEU A 137 -15.70 -4.15 -12.10
CA LEU A 137 -16.41 -4.98 -13.08
C LEU A 137 -16.33 -4.45 -14.52
N THR A 138 -15.94 -3.19 -14.73
CA THR A 138 -15.67 -2.72 -16.09
C THR A 138 -14.52 -3.48 -16.75
N GLY A 139 -13.57 -4.02 -15.96
CA GLY A 139 -12.43 -4.81 -16.46
C GLY A 139 -11.38 -4.01 -17.24
N ARG A 140 -11.51 -2.68 -17.33
CA ARG A 140 -10.68 -1.81 -18.21
C ARG A 140 -9.62 -1.00 -17.46
N GLN A 141 -9.22 -1.45 -16.27
CA GLN A 141 -8.29 -0.68 -15.44
C GLN A 141 -6.93 -0.50 -16.15
N SER A 142 -6.54 0.76 -16.39
CA SER A 142 -5.31 1.19 -17.09
C SER A 142 -5.36 1.18 -18.62
N GLU A 143 -6.52 0.87 -19.22
CA GLU A 143 -6.69 1.02 -20.66
C GLU A 143 -6.86 2.50 -21.06
N PRO A 144 -6.36 2.91 -22.24
CA PRO A 144 -6.72 4.20 -22.80
C PRO A 144 -8.21 4.24 -23.16
N TYR A 145 -8.83 5.40 -23.02
CA TYR A 145 -10.18 5.69 -23.53
C TYR A 145 -10.11 6.93 -24.43
N CYS A 146 -11.00 7.01 -25.43
CA CYS A 146 -10.99 8.08 -26.43
C CYS A 146 -11.92 9.24 -26.05
N ALA A 147 -12.99 8.97 -25.31
CA ALA A 147 -13.93 9.98 -24.85
C ALA A 147 -14.41 9.74 -23.40
N PRO A 148 -14.65 10.80 -22.59
CA PRO A 148 -15.17 10.67 -21.24
C PRO A 148 -16.49 9.87 -21.12
N ALA A 149 -17.35 9.92 -22.16
CA ALA A 149 -18.62 9.20 -22.20
C ALA A 149 -18.46 7.67 -22.09
N GLU A 150 -17.35 7.11 -22.59
CA GLU A 150 -17.07 5.67 -22.52
C GLU A 150 -17.07 5.13 -21.10
N ILE A 151 -16.63 5.94 -20.12
CA ILE A 151 -16.60 5.56 -18.72
C ILE A 151 -18.03 5.42 -18.19
N GLY A 152 -18.91 6.37 -18.52
CA GLY A 152 -20.31 6.35 -18.12
C GLY A 152 -21.06 5.15 -18.68
N GLU A 153 -20.84 4.84 -19.96
CA GLU A 153 -21.44 3.67 -20.63
C GLU A 153 -20.96 2.34 -20.02
N ALA A 154 -19.65 2.21 -19.77
CA ALA A 154 -19.09 1.03 -19.13
C ALA A 154 -19.62 0.83 -17.71
N LEU A 155 -19.72 1.91 -16.93
CA LEU A 155 -20.27 1.87 -15.57
C LEU A 155 -21.76 1.51 -15.56
N ALA A 156 -22.55 2.04 -16.49
CA ALA A 156 -23.97 1.70 -16.61
C ALA A 156 -24.16 0.21 -16.91
N LYS A 157 -23.36 -0.36 -17.83
CA LYS A 157 -23.38 -1.80 -18.13
C LYS A 157 -22.98 -2.65 -16.92
N ALA A 158 -21.88 -2.29 -16.25
CA ALA A 158 -21.40 -3.02 -15.08
C ALA A 158 -22.39 -2.96 -13.91
N ARG A 159 -23.10 -1.84 -13.73
CA ARG A 159 -24.14 -1.69 -12.70
C ARG A 159 -25.31 -2.66 -12.94
N LEU A 160 -25.81 -2.74 -14.17
CA LEU A 160 -26.88 -3.68 -14.52
C LEU A 160 -26.48 -5.14 -14.28
N GLU A 161 -25.21 -5.48 -14.52
CA GLU A 161 -24.67 -6.81 -14.22
C GLU A 161 -24.63 -7.09 -12.72
N LEU A 162 -24.13 -6.12 -11.93
CA LEU A 162 -24.07 -6.21 -10.48
C LEU A 162 -25.47 -6.29 -9.84
N GLU A 163 -26.46 -5.54 -10.35
CA GLU A 163 -27.86 -5.63 -9.91
C GLU A 163 -28.46 -7.03 -10.14
N ARG A 164 -28.12 -7.67 -11.26
CA ARG A 164 -28.56 -9.05 -11.57
C ARG A 164 -27.82 -10.09 -10.74
N SER A 165 -26.58 -9.84 -10.38
CA SER A 165 -25.72 -10.75 -9.62
C SER A 165 -24.98 -10.01 -8.50
N PRO A 166 -25.62 -9.70 -7.37
CA PRO A 166 -25.02 -8.91 -6.29
C PRO A 166 -23.79 -9.55 -5.64
N ALA A 167 -23.62 -10.87 -5.78
CA ALA A 167 -22.46 -11.63 -5.31
C ALA A 167 -21.38 -11.83 -6.39
N LEU A 168 -21.48 -11.18 -7.56
CA LEU A 168 -20.50 -11.31 -8.63
C LEU A 168 -19.13 -10.79 -8.19
N VAL A 169 -18.12 -11.62 -8.41
CA VAL A 169 -16.69 -11.32 -8.23
C VAL A 169 -16.00 -11.53 -9.59
N PRO A 170 -15.32 -10.53 -10.15
CA PRO A 170 -14.65 -10.68 -11.42
C PRO A 170 -13.40 -11.56 -11.28
N ALA A 171 -13.18 -12.45 -12.26
CA ALA A 171 -12.12 -13.46 -12.22
C ALA A 171 -10.70 -12.87 -12.27
N ASP A 172 -10.56 -11.62 -12.72
CA ASP A 172 -9.30 -10.89 -12.73
C ASP A 172 -9.03 -10.13 -11.42
N TRP A 173 -9.95 -10.12 -10.44
CA TRP A 173 -9.66 -9.54 -9.14
C TRP A 173 -8.74 -10.44 -8.34
N VAL A 174 -7.68 -9.87 -7.77
CA VAL A 174 -6.70 -10.60 -6.96
C VAL A 174 -6.30 -9.74 -5.77
N SER A 175 -6.40 -10.28 -4.55
CA SER A 175 -5.69 -9.73 -3.39
C SER A 175 -4.34 -10.40 -3.20
N TYR A 176 -3.38 -9.64 -2.70
CA TYR A 176 -2.01 -10.06 -2.46
C TYR A 176 -1.63 -9.73 -1.03
N ALA A 177 -0.94 -10.65 -0.35
CA ALA A 177 -0.18 -10.41 0.86
C ALA A 177 1.29 -10.11 0.52
N VAL A 178 1.83 -8.99 0.99
CA VAL A 178 3.28 -8.75 0.93
C VAL A 178 3.96 -9.46 2.08
N ARG A 179 4.60 -10.57 1.78
CA ARG A 179 5.55 -11.20 2.71
C ARG A 179 6.84 -10.39 2.70
N ALA A 180 6.99 -9.54 3.71
CA ALA A 180 8.13 -8.63 3.81
C ALA A 180 9.44 -9.39 4.09
N ASP A 181 10.50 -9.02 3.40
CA ASP A 181 11.89 -9.39 3.71
C ASP A 181 12.59 -8.28 4.50
N THR A 182 12.13 -7.04 4.33
CA THR A 182 12.64 -5.88 5.04
C THR A 182 11.50 -4.91 5.39
N VAL A 183 11.54 -4.34 6.60
CA VAL A 183 10.66 -3.24 7.01
C VAL A 183 11.50 -2.14 7.62
N GLU A 184 11.43 -0.92 7.08
CA GLU A 184 12.15 0.25 7.61
C GLU A 184 11.16 1.27 8.17
N PHE A 185 11.40 1.66 9.41
CA PHE A 185 10.73 2.74 10.12
C PHE A 185 11.64 3.96 10.14
N TRP A 186 11.14 5.06 9.60
CA TRP A 186 11.83 6.34 9.57
C TRP A 186 10.99 7.38 10.31
N GLN A 187 11.64 8.17 11.17
CA GLN A 187 11.00 9.28 11.87
C GLN A 187 11.89 10.52 11.82
N VAL A 188 11.26 11.66 11.51
CA VAL A 188 11.93 12.96 11.52
C VAL A 188 12.48 13.29 12.90
N ASP A 189 13.58 14.02 12.89
CA ASP A 189 14.22 14.64 14.05
C ASP A 189 14.53 16.11 13.68
N ARG A 190 14.35 17.03 14.62
CA ARG A 190 14.48 18.48 14.37
C ARG A 190 15.92 18.89 14.04
N ASP A 191 16.91 18.19 14.57
CA ASP A 191 18.32 18.43 14.30
C ASP A 191 18.82 17.64 13.08
N ARG A 192 17.89 17.09 12.28
CA ARG A 192 18.15 16.22 11.13
C ARG A 192 18.83 14.89 11.46
N ARG A 193 18.84 14.49 12.73
CA ARG A 193 19.33 13.19 13.19
C ARG A 193 18.21 12.16 13.13
N HIS A 194 17.64 11.97 11.93
CA HIS A 194 16.47 11.14 11.73
C HIS A 194 16.69 9.73 12.26
N GLN A 195 15.68 9.18 12.91
CA GLN A 195 15.74 7.82 13.42
C GLN A 195 15.36 6.86 12.30
N ARG A 196 16.19 5.85 12.08
CA ARG A 196 15.98 4.82 11.07
C ARG A 196 16.20 3.45 11.68
N LEU A 197 15.13 2.70 11.84
CA LEU A 197 15.15 1.32 12.34
C LEU A 197 14.72 0.40 11.21
N ARG A 198 15.62 -0.47 10.76
CA ARG A 198 15.34 -1.48 9.73
C ARG A 198 15.30 -2.85 10.36
N TYR A 199 14.22 -3.57 10.10
CA TYR A 199 14.08 -4.99 10.38
C TYR A 199 14.39 -5.76 9.10
N GLU A 200 15.31 -6.71 9.17
CA GLU A 200 15.57 -7.69 8.11
C GLU A 200 15.11 -9.07 8.57
N ARG A 201 14.43 -9.80 7.69
CA ARG A 201 13.98 -11.16 8.00
C ARG A 201 15.20 -12.08 8.11
N ALA A 202 15.28 -12.81 9.22
CA ALA A 202 16.31 -13.81 9.51
C ALA A 202 15.67 -15.18 9.77
N GLU A 203 16.49 -16.23 9.93
CA GLU A 203 15.99 -17.61 10.14
C GLU A 203 15.10 -17.74 11.39
N ALA A 204 15.43 -17.03 12.47
CA ALA A 204 14.74 -17.11 13.76
C ALA A 204 13.77 -15.95 14.02
N GLY A 205 13.42 -15.14 13.01
CA GLY A 205 12.52 -13.99 13.17
C GLY A 205 13.02 -12.75 12.42
N TRP A 206 13.17 -11.65 13.15
CA TRP A 206 13.59 -10.36 12.60
C TRP A 206 14.85 -9.85 13.29
N SER A 207 15.74 -9.24 12.51
CA SER A 207 16.97 -8.62 12.99
C SER A 207 16.88 -7.10 12.87
N PRO A 208 16.65 -6.36 13.97
CA PRO A 208 16.62 -4.91 13.95
C PRO A 208 18.03 -4.31 13.81
N THR A 209 18.18 -3.30 12.96
CA THR A 209 19.44 -2.56 12.75
C THR A 209 19.14 -1.07 12.63
N LEU A 210 19.92 -0.25 13.34
CA LEU A 210 19.88 1.21 13.20
C LEU A 210 20.66 1.64 11.95
N LEU A 211 20.06 2.51 11.15
CA LEU A 211 20.71 3.08 9.97
C LEU A 211 21.09 4.53 10.20
N TRP A 212 22.15 4.98 9.54
CA TRP A 212 22.49 6.39 9.48
C TRP A 212 21.40 7.18 8.73
N PRO A 213 21.02 8.38 9.19
CA PRO A 213 19.97 9.21 8.57
C PRO A 213 20.28 9.61 7.13
#